data_AF-A0A928AA89-F1
#
_entry.id   AF-A0A928AA89-F1
#
_cell.length_a   1.000
_cell.length_b   1.000
_cell.length_c   1.000
_cell.angle_alpha   90.00
_cell.angle_beta   90.00
_cell.angle_gamma   90.00
#
_symmetry.space_group_name_H-M   'P 1'
#
loop_
_entity.id
_entity.type
_entity.pdbx_description
1 polymer ?
#
loop_
_entity_poly.entity_id
_entity_poly.type
_entity_poly.pdbx_seq_one_letter_code
_entity_poly.pdbx_strand_id
1 'polypeptide(L)' 'MNNKSNTNKLVVPGAKQAIERMKYEIASEFGVNLGPDATSRANGSV' A
#
# COMPACT_ATOMS: atom_id res chain seq x y z
N MET A 1 9.77 -20.23 8.73
CA MET A 1 9.42 -19.18 7.75
C MET A 1 8.17 -18.49 8.25
N ASN A 2 8.31 -17.35 8.95
CA ASN A 2 7.16 -16.59 9.44
C ASN A 2 7.02 -15.33 8.58
N ASN A 3 6.17 -15.40 7.56
CA ASN A 3 5.68 -14.22 6.86
C ASN A 3 4.78 -13.45 7.83
N LYS A 4 5.40 -12.58 8.63
CA LYS A 4 4.70 -11.64 9.49
C LYS A 4 4.08 -10.59 8.55
N SER A 5 2.83 -10.82 8.14
CA SER A 5 2.06 -9.78 7.45
C SER A 5 1.94 -8.60 8.39
N ASN A 6 2.77 -7.57 8.18
CA ASN A 6 2.70 -6.32 8.91
C ASN A 6 1.44 -5.57 8.45
N THR A 7 0.30 -5.98 9.00
CA THR A 7 -0.97 -5.28 8.79
C THR A 7 -0.96 -4.04 9.68
N ASN A 8 -0.49 -2.92 9.14
CA ASN A 8 -0.64 -1.62 9.78
C ASN A 8 -2.14 -1.30 9.87
N LYS A 9 -2.69 -1.29 11.09
CA LYS A 9 -4.08 -0.92 11.32
C LYS A 9 -4.19 0.60 11.18
N LEU A 10 -5.24 1.05 10.49
CA LEU A 10 -5.58 2.47 10.44
C LEU A 10 -5.79 2.97 11.87
N VAL A 11 -4.95 3.90 12.31
CA VAL A 11 -4.98 4.46 13.67
C VAL A 11 -6.17 5.42 13.84
N VAL A 12 -6.65 6.01 12.74
CA VAL A 12 -7.73 6.99 12.73
C VAL A 12 -8.94 6.45 11.94
N PRO A 13 -10.11 6.32 12.58
CA PRO A 13 -11.36 6.01 11.88
C PRO A 13 -11.65 7.06 10.80
N GLY A 14 -11.89 6.62 9.56
CA GLY A 14 -12.20 7.51 8.42
C GLY A 14 -11.00 7.93 7.57
N ALA A 15 -9.76 7.69 8.00
CA ALA A 15 -8.56 8.02 7.21
C ALA A 15 -8.38 7.13 5.96
N LYS A 16 -9.18 6.06 5.80
CA LYS A 16 -9.08 5.10 4.70
C LYS A 16 -9.08 5.78 3.33
N GLN A 17 -10.01 6.69 3.07
CA GLN A 17 -10.13 7.33 1.76
C GLN A 17 -8.94 8.24 1.44
N ALA A 18 -8.43 8.98 2.43
CA ALA A 18 -7.27 9.85 2.26
C ALA A 18 -5.99 9.03 2.02
N ILE A 19 -5.81 7.94 2.78
CA ILE A 19 -4.66 7.05 2.65
C ILE A 19 -4.70 6.30 1.32
N GLU A 20 -5.87 5.87 0.84
CA GLU A 20 -5.99 5.25 -0.47
C GLU A 20 -5.58 6.20 -1.60
N ARG A 21 -5.99 7.47 -1.55
CA ARG A 21 -5.54 8.48 -2.52
C ARG A 21 -4.02 8.67 -2.50
N MET A 22 -3.47 8.87 -1.31
CA MET A 22 -2.02 9.04 -1.11
C MET A 22 -1.23 7.83 -1.62
N LYS A 23 -1.74 6.61 -1.40
CA LYS A 23 -1.10 5.38 -1.91
C LYS A 23 -1.00 5.36 -3.43
N TYR A 24 -2.04 5.78 -4.16
CA TYR A 24 -1.99 5.84 -5.63
C TYR A 24 -1.11 6.97 -6.14
N GLU A 25 -1.06 8.11 -5.43
CA GLU A 25 -0.14 9.21 -5.73
C GLU A 25 1.32 8.74 -5.62
N ILE A 26 1.67 8.13 -4.49
CA ILE A 26 3.00 7.54 -4.23
C ILE A 26 3.32 6.49 -5.29
N ALA A 27 2.39 5.56 -5.56
CA ALA A 27 2.61 4.53 -6.57
C ALA A 27 2.93 5.09 -7.96
N SER A 28 2.20 6.13 -8.36
CA SER A 28 2.41 6.81 -9.64
C SER A 28 3.77 7.50 -9.69
N GLU A 29 4.20 8.13 -8.59
CA GLU A 29 5.51 8.79 -8.47
C GLU A 29 6.67 7.79 -8.51
N PHE A 30 6.53 6.63 -7.85
CA PHE A 30 7.53 5.57 -7.85
C PHE A 30 7.50 4.68 -9.11
N GLY A 31 6.57 4.93 -10.04
CA GLY A 31 6.40 4.13 -11.27
C GLY A 31 5.99 2.68 -11.02
N VAL A 32 5.38 2.40 -9.87
CA VAL A 32 4.92 1.05 -9.50
C VAL A 32 3.45 0.88 -9.84
N ASN A 33 3.15 -0.15 -10.62
CA ASN A 33 1.77 -0.49 -10.92
C ASN A 33 1.20 -1.30 -9.75
N LEU A 34 0.24 -0.74 -9.01
CA LEU A 34 -0.42 -1.45 -7.92
C LEU A 34 -1.50 -2.36 -8.47
N GLY A 35 -1.50 -3.61 -8.05
CA GLY A 35 -2.51 -4.56 -8.49
C GLY A 35 -2.27 -5.98 -7.99
N PRO A 36 -3.25 -6.87 -8.22
CA PRO A 36 -3.14 -8.29 -7.87
C PRO A 36 -2.01 -8.99 -8.65
N ASP A 37 -1.68 -8.49 -9.84
CA ASP A 37 -0.60 -9.03 -10.70
C ASP A 37 0.78 -8.42 -10.40
N ALA A 38 0.85 -7.39 -9.55
CA ALA A 38 2.09 -6.75 -9.17
C ALA A 38 2.81 -7.52 -8.07
N THR A 39 4.14 -7.52 -8.08
CA THR A 39 4.92 -8.23 -7.06
C THR A 39 4.62 -7.68 -5.67
N SER A 40 4.58 -8.56 -4.66
CA SER A 40 4.35 -8.15 -3.26
C SER A 40 5.38 -7.13 -2.76
N ARG A 41 6.58 -7.12 -3.37
CA ARG A 41 7.62 -6.12 -3.07
C ARG A 41 7.28 -4.74 -3.65
N ALA A 42 6.76 -4.67 -4.87
CA ALA A 42 6.32 -3.41 -5.48
C ALA A 42 5.06 -2.85 -4.80
N ASN A 43 4.13 -3.72 -4.42
CA ASN A 43 2.97 -3.33 -3.61
C ASN A 43 3.34 -2.94 -2.18
N GLY A 44 4.49 -3.40 -1.67
CA GLY A 44 4.98 -3.11 -0.32
C GLY A 44 5.97 -1.95 -0.24
N SER A 45 6.40 -1.37 -1.38
CA SER A 45 7.27 -0.20 -1.41
C SER A 45 6.52 1.13 -1.37
N VAL A 46 5.18 1.10 -1.40
CA VAL A 46 4.29 2.26 -1.32
C VAL A 46 3.76 2.52 0.09
#